data_AF-A0A850LW25-F1
#
_entry.id   AF-A0A850LW25-F1
#
_cell.length_a   1.000
_cell.length_b   1.000
_cell.length_c   1.000
_cell.angle_alpha   90.00
_cell.angle_beta   90.00
_cell.angle_gamma   90.00
#
_symmetry.space_group_name_H-M   'P 1'
#
loop_
_entity.id
_entity.type
_entity.pdbx_description
1 polymer ?
#
loop_
_entity_poly.entity_id
_entity_poly.type
_entity_poly.pdbx_seq_one_letter_code
_entity_poly.pdbx_strand_id
1 'polypeptide(L)'
;MSIKWYEIQSKPDKDHKVPGKFLLDQRKKIEEQTKTIESLEGELKKYIDQLAKSKTTLEDTITSYNDEKEDLKSQINDKENKLQELNQQIAQLESKITENESKVANFDSQLEAVNSEKTDLNSQLEAKISEISDIEAQMNDNKEKMAELEKKLNEKDLELENIARDKNEVDQKLNELENQIEILKAEKEEVAEKAVEAKNNEIEQLKNEINQIKENHANEINQLKESQQNEISKIKEEHDSKIKDLESAHEEKIAELDKTIEDMTPKERVAVTDKATEVASFVKKDVGKIPKLFLLYSGKEFVRQEKVPQSGIVLAISPNESKWVLTWDETSTFIDRKSAERTARSIAKSGFPVGSARFGSGFELEIRGEKKVPDRLLHAQHDY
;
A
#
# COMPACT_ATOMS: atom_id res chain seq x y z
N MET A 1 130.53 39.65 151.22
CA MET A 1 130.12 40.98 151.70
C MET A 1 129.15 41.55 150.69
N SER A 2 127.92 41.88 151.10
CA SER A 2 126.94 42.51 150.22
C SER A 2 127.19 44.02 150.20
N ILE A 3 127.21 44.64 149.02
CA ILE A 3 127.28 46.10 148.90
C ILE A 3 126.00 46.69 149.50
N LYS A 4 126.16 47.74 150.32
CA LYS A 4 125.03 48.51 150.86
C LYS A 4 124.50 49.47 149.79
N TRP A 5 123.79 48.93 148.79
CA TRP A 5 123.26 49.69 147.64
C TRP A 5 122.46 50.93 148.04
N TYR A 6 121.75 50.87 149.16
CA TYR A 6 120.99 52.00 149.71
C TYR A 6 121.87 53.22 150.08
N GLU A 7 123.07 52.99 150.65
CA GLU A 7 124.00 54.08 150.99
C GLU A 7 124.57 54.74 149.71
N ILE A 8 124.87 53.95 148.68
CA ILE A 8 125.36 54.43 147.38
C ILE A 8 124.27 55.23 146.66
N GLN A 9 123.04 54.71 146.61
CA GLN A 9 121.92 55.37 145.94
C GLN A 9 121.54 56.71 146.60
N SER A 10 121.75 56.85 147.92
CA SER A 10 121.48 58.08 148.66
C SER A 10 122.53 59.18 148.50
N LYS A 11 123.78 58.81 148.12
CA LYS A 11 124.92 59.73 147.95
C LYS A 11 125.81 59.25 146.79
N PRO A 12 125.35 59.34 145.54
CA PRO A 12 126.05 58.77 144.38
C PRO A 12 127.43 59.42 144.13
N ASP A 13 127.60 60.69 144.50
CA ASP A 13 128.81 61.48 144.21
C ASP A 13 129.91 61.37 145.30
N LYS A 14 129.72 60.52 146.33
CA LYS A 14 130.76 60.27 147.36
C LYS A 14 131.55 59.01 147.04
N ASP A 15 132.82 58.98 147.44
CA ASP A 15 133.67 57.80 147.30
C ASP A 15 133.15 56.62 148.16
N HIS A 16 132.67 55.58 147.48
CA HIS A 16 132.24 54.34 148.12
C HIS A 16 133.28 53.24 147.90
N LYS A 17 133.82 52.66 148.97
CA LYS A 17 134.74 51.52 148.87
C LYS A 17 133.98 50.27 148.44
N VAL A 18 134.11 49.89 147.17
CA VAL A 18 133.57 48.65 146.62
C VAL A 18 134.68 47.60 146.49
N PRO A 19 134.48 46.35 146.96
CA PRO A 19 135.45 45.29 146.75
C PRO A 19 135.68 45.02 145.25
N GLY A 20 136.93 45.11 144.78
CA GLY A 20 137.27 44.89 143.37
C GLY A 20 136.83 43.52 142.81
N LYS A 21 136.79 42.48 143.66
CA LYS A 21 136.25 41.15 143.31
C LYS A 21 134.78 41.20 142.90
N PHE A 22 133.96 42.00 143.59
CA PHE A 22 132.55 42.16 143.24
C PHE A 22 132.37 42.87 141.90
N LEU A 23 133.17 43.91 141.63
CA LEU A 23 133.15 44.61 140.34
C LEU A 23 133.57 43.69 139.18
N LEU A 24 134.55 42.81 139.42
CA LEU A 24 134.96 41.77 138.46
C LEU A 24 133.85 40.74 138.22
N ASP A 25 133.16 40.28 139.27
CA ASP A 25 132.03 39.35 139.15
C ASP A 25 130.86 39.98 138.37
N GLN A 26 130.54 41.26 138.62
CA GLN A 26 129.51 41.99 137.86
C GLN A 26 129.94 42.21 136.41
N ARG A 27 131.20 42.57 136.14
CA ARG A 27 131.73 42.69 134.78
C ARG A 27 131.60 41.37 134.03
N LYS A 28 131.94 40.24 134.67
CA LYS A 28 131.80 38.91 134.08
C LYS A 28 130.34 38.61 133.74
N LYS A 29 129.40 38.93 134.64
CA LYS A 29 127.96 38.78 134.39
C LYS A 29 127.48 39.65 133.22
N ILE A 30 127.91 40.91 133.15
CA ILE A 30 127.60 41.81 132.03
C ILE A 30 128.19 41.27 130.73
N GLU A 31 129.41 40.74 130.74
CA GLU A 31 130.05 40.14 129.55
C GLU A 31 129.30 38.89 129.08
N GLU A 32 128.89 38.01 130.01
CA GLU A 32 128.04 36.85 129.71
C GLU A 32 126.69 37.28 129.12
N GLN A 33 126.03 38.28 129.73
CA GLN A 33 124.77 38.83 129.23
C GLN A 33 124.94 39.48 127.85
N THR A 34 126.04 40.20 127.61
CA THR A 34 126.35 40.81 126.31
C THR A 34 126.49 39.73 125.25
N LYS A 35 127.25 38.67 125.52
CA LYS A 35 127.38 37.51 124.61
C LYS A 35 126.03 36.85 124.33
N THR A 36 125.16 36.73 125.34
CA THR A 36 123.80 36.19 125.12
C THR A 36 122.94 37.10 124.25
N ILE A 37 123.02 38.42 124.44
CA ILE A 37 122.31 39.41 123.60
C ILE A 37 122.80 39.34 122.16
N GLU A 38 124.11 39.36 121.94
CA GLU A 38 124.70 39.25 120.60
C GLU A 38 124.27 37.95 119.89
N SER A 39 124.21 36.83 120.62
CA SER A 39 123.72 35.55 120.08
C SER A 39 122.24 35.63 119.71
N LEU A 40 121.40 36.18 120.58
CA LEU A 40 119.95 36.33 120.34
C LEU A 40 119.66 37.30 119.19
N GLU A 41 120.43 38.38 119.06
CA GLU A 41 120.34 39.31 117.92
C GLU A 41 120.71 38.61 116.61
N GLY A 42 121.75 37.76 116.63
CA GLY A 42 122.13 36.93 115.49
C GLY A 42 121.04 35.93 115.08
N GLU A 43 120.39 35.27 116.04
CA GLU A 43 119.26 34.37 115.78
C GLU A 43 118.03 35.13 115.26
N LEU A 44 117.67 36.25 115.90
CA LEU A 44 116.57 37.10 115.49
C LEU A 44 116.76 37.59 114.05
N LYS A 45 117.98 38.01 113.69
CA LYS A 45 118.32 38.40 112.31
C LYS A 45 118.12 37.25 111.32
N LYS A 46 118.55 36.03 111.65
CA LYS A 46 118.31 34.84 110.81
C LYS A 46 116.81 34.57 110.62
N TYR A 47 116.00 34.70 111.68
CA TYR A 47 114.54 34.54 111.59
C TYR A 47 113.90 35.62 110.72
N ILE A 48 114.33 36.89 110.85
CA ILE A 48 113.86 37.99 109.99
C ILE A 48 114.20 37.71 108.52
N ASP A 49 115.43 37.28 108.23
CA ASP A 49 115.85 36.97 106.86
C ASP A 49 115.06 35.77 106.28
N GLN A 50 114.78 34.75 107.09
CA GLN A 50 113.94 33.62 106.67
C GLN A 50 112.51 34.03 106.41
N LEU A 51 111.93 34.87 107.27
CA LEU A 51 110.56 35.35 107.14
C LEU A 51 110.41 36.27 105.93
N ALA A 52 111.40 37.13 105.67
CA ALA A 52 111.44 37.96 104.47
C ALA A 52 111.50 37.11 103.20
N LYS A 53 112.36 36.10 103.14
CA LYS A 53 112.42 35.15 102.01
C LYS A 53 111.10 34.42 101.81
N SER A 54 110.53 33.89 102.90
CA SER A 54 109.24 33.19 102.86
C SER A 54 108.11 34.12 102.37
N LYS A 55 108.12 35.38 102.78
CA LYS A 55 107.15 36.38 102.34
C LYS A 55 107.26 36.64 100.84
N THR A 56 108.47 36.86 100.33
CA THR A 56 108.70 37.06 98.89
C THR A 56 108.25 35.84 98.08
N THR A 57 108.60 34.62 98.51
CA THR A 57 108.14 33.40 97.83
C THR A 57 106.61 33.26 97.83
N LEU A 58 105.94 33.64 98.92
CA LEU A 58 104.48 33.68 98.98
C LEU A 58 103.88 34.75 98.05
N GLU A 59 104.49 35.92 97.95
CA GLU A 59 104.07 36.98 97.02
C GLU A 59 104.22 36.55 95.55
N ASP A 60 105.34 35.90 95.21
CA ASP A 60 105.56 35.36 93.86
C ASP A 60 104.54 34.28 93.51
N THR A 61 104.26 33.36 94.44
CA THR A 61 103.26 32.30 94.22
C THR A 61 101.84 32.83 94.12
N ILE A 62 101.48 33.84 94.92
CA ILE A 62 100.20 34.55 94.79
C ILE A 62 100.07 35.20 93.41
N THR A 63 101.14 35.85 92.93
CA THR A 63 101.15 36.49 91.61
C THR A 63 100.97 35.45 90.51
N SER A 64 101.73 34.36 90.55
CA SER A 64 101.60 33.22 89.62
C SER A 64 100.19 32.63 89.60
N TYR A 65 99.56 32.43 90.76
CA TYR A 65 98.19 31.92 90.81
C TYR A 65 97.15 32.93 90.32
N ASN A 66 97.38 34.23 90.49
CA ASN A 66 96.50 35.25 89.92
C ASN A 66 96.58 35.28 88.39
N ASP A 67 97.79 35.14 87.83
CA ASP A 67 97.99 35.08 86.38
C ASP A 67 97.30 33.83 85.79
N GLU A 68 97.49 32.66 86.40
CA GLU A 68 96.82 31.42 85.98
C GLU A 68 95.28 31.54 86.07
N LYS A 69 94.78 32.20 87.12
CA LYS A 69 93.35 32.44 87.30
C LYS A 69 92.77 33.33 86.20
N GLU A 70 93.47 34.40 85.81
CA GLU A 70 93.01 35.27 84.73
C GLU A 70 93.09 34.58 83.36
N ASP A 71 94.12 33.75 83.12
CA ASP A 71 94.20 32.91 81.90
C ASP A 71 93.02 31.92 81.82
N LEU A 72 92.77 31.17 82.90
CA LEU A 72 91.62 30.24 82.96
C LEU A 72 90.30 30.96 82.76
N LYS A 73 90.14 32.17 83.29
CA LYS A 73 88.94 32.99 83.10
C LYS A 73 88.77 33.42 81.65
N SER A 74 89.85 33.78 80.96
CA SER A 74 89.82 34.05 79.52
C SER A 74 89.41 32.82 78.72
N GLN A 75 89.99 31.65 79.03
CA GLN A 75 89.65 30.39 78.36
C GLN A 75 88.18 29.99 78.58
N ILE A 76 87.64 30.23 79.78
CA ILE A 76 86.22 30.00 80.09
C ILE A 76 85.35 30.90 79.21
N ASN A 77 85.65 32.20 79.14
CA ASN A 77 84.89 33.16 78.35
C ASN A 77 84.91 32.81 76.85
N ASP A 78 86.05 32.36 76.31
CA ASP A 78 86.15 31.91 74.93
C ASP A 78 85.31 30.66 74.65
N LYS A 79 85.30 29.70 75.58
CA LYS A 79 84.45 28.50 75.49
C LYS A 79 82.97 28.82 75.60
N GLU A 80 82.59 29.77 76.46
CA GLU A 80 81.21 30.24 76.61
C GLU A 80 80.72 30.91 75.32
N ASN A 81 81.52 31.78 74.73
CA ASN A 81 81.22 32.39 73.43
C ASN A 81 81.06 31.32 72.35
N LYS A 82 81.96 30.31 72.32
CA LYS A 82 81.87 29.24 71.33
C LYS A 82 80.62 28.38 71.50
N LEU A 83 80.24 28.10 72.74
CA LEU A 83 79.03 27.37 73.06
C LEU A 83 77.78 28.15 72.64
N GLN A 84 77.77 29.48 72.82
CA GLN A 84 76.69 30.34 72.34
C GLN A 84 76.56 30.31 70.81
N GLU A 85 77.67 30.41 70.07
CA GLU A 85 77.67 30.30 68.61
C GLU A 85 77.12 28.96 68.13
N LEU A 86 77.57 27.86 68.74
CA LEU A 86 77.12 26.51 68.38
C LEU A 86 75.62 26.33 68.67
N ASN A 87 75.13 26.84 69.79
CA ASN A 87 73.70 26.80 70.11
C ASN A 87 72.86 27.58 69.09
N GLN A 88 73.34 28.73 68.61
CA GLN A 88 72.66 29.47 67.55
C GLN A 88 72.65 28.70 66.22
N GLN A 89 73.74 28.02 65.87
CA GLN A 89 73.79 27.17 64.68
C GLN A 89 72.84 25.97 64.77
N ILE A 90 72.75 25.33 65.95
CA ILE A 90 71.81 24.24 66.20
C ILE A 90 70.37 24.72 65.98
N ALA A 91 69.99 25.85 66.60
CA ALA A 91 68.64 26.40 66.44
C ALA A 91 68.30 26.74 64.97
N GLN A 92 69.27 27.24 64.20
CA GLN A 92 69.09 27.49 62.76
C GLN A 92 68.90 26.20 61.95
N LEU A 93 69.65 25.14 62.29
CA LEU A 93 69.52 23.84 61.63
C LEU A 93 68.19 23.17 61.98
N GLU A 94 67.74 23.22 63.23
CA GLU A 94 66.43 22.72 63.65
C GLU A 94 65.29 23.42 62.91
N SER A 95 65.38 24.74 62.74
CA SER A 95 64.41 25.50 61.94
C SER A 95 64.39 25.04 60.47
N LYS A 96 65.55 24.78 59.86
CA LYS A 96 65.64 24.28 58.47
C LYS A 96 65.10 22.86 58.34
N ILE A 97 65.34 22.00 59.32
CA ILE A 97 64.80 20.64 59.35
C ILE A 97 63.28 20.71 59.36
N THR A 98 62.70 21.51 60.26
CA THR A 98 61.24 21.71 60.35
C THR A 98 60.64 22.23 59.04
N GLU A 99 61.30 23.20 58.39
CA GLU A 99 60.85 23.72 57.09
C GLU A 99 60.88 22.64 56.00
N ASN A 100 61.94 21.83 55.96
CA ASN A 100 62.07 20.76 54.98
C ASN A 100 61.06 19.63 55.23
N GLU A 101 60.80 19.25 56.48
CA GLU A 101 59.75 18.30 56.83
C GLU A 101 58.38 18.78 56.36
N SER A 102 58.07 20.06 56.52
CA SER A 102 56.84 20.64 55.99
C SER A 102 56.76 20.60 54.47
N LYS A 103 57.88 20.81 53.76
CA LYS A 103 57.94 20.71 52.29
C LYS A 103 57.73 19.27 51.82
N VAL A 104 58.36 18.30 52.50
CA VAL A 104 58.18 16.87 52.20
C VAL A 104 56.71 16.48 52.36
N ALA A 105 56.08 16.83 53.48
CA ALA A 105 54.66 16.53 53.71
C ALA A 105 53.74 17.15 52.63
N ASN A 106 54.04 18.37 52.18
CA ASN A 106 53.30 19.01 51.09
C ASN A 106 53.51 18.29 49.75
N PHE A 107 54.74 17.88 49.42
CA PHE A 107 55.00 17.11 48.20
C PHE A 107 54.36 15.73 48.22
N ASP A 108 54.35 15.04 49.37
CA ASP A 108 53.66 13.76 49.52
C ASP A 108 52.15 13.93 49.27
N SER A 109 51.54 14.97 49.84
CA SER A 109 50.12 15.29 49.61
C SER A 109 49.81 15.58 48.13
N GLN A 110 50.70 16.30 47.44
CA GLN A 110 50.56 16.57 46.00
C GLN A 110 50.71 15.29 45.17
N LEU A 111 51.62 14.40 45.56
CA LEU A 111 51.85 13.12 44.89
C LEU A 111 50.64 12.20 45.04
N GLU A 112 50.03 12.14 46.22
CA GLU A 112 48.77 11.42 46.45
C GLU A 112 47.64 11.96 45.57
N ALA A 113 47.48 13.28 45.48
CA ALA A 113 46.47 13.91 44.65
C ALA A 113 46.65 13.56 43.16
N VAL A 114 47.87 13.68 42.64
CA VAL A 114 48.19 13.32 41.24
C VAL A 114 47.97 11.84 40.97
N ASN A 115 48.31 10.96 41.91
CA ASN A 115 48.04 9.53 41.77
C ASN A 115 46.54 9.22 41.74
N SER A 116 45.74 9.92 42.55
CA SER A 116 44.28 9.79 42.52
C SER A 116 43.70 10.22 41.17
N GLU A 117 44.15 11.37 40.65
CA GLU A 117 43.73 11.88 39.33
C GLU A 117 44.12 10.91 38.21
N LYS A 118 45.33 10.35 38.26
CA LYS A 118 45.80 9.34 37.31
C LYS A 118 44.90 8.09 37.33
N THR A 119 44.52 7.61 38.51
CA THR A 119 43.63 6.45 38.63
C THR A 119 42.26 6.75 38.04
N ASP A 120 41.69 7.92 38.32
CA ASP A 120 40.39 8.34 37.76
C ASP A 120 40.44 8.44 36.23
N LEU A 121 41.47 9.10 35.69
CA LEU A 121 41.67 9.19 34.23
C LEU A 121 41.82 7.82 33.57
N ASN A 122 42.53 6.88 34.20
CA ASN A 122 42.64 5.52 33.69
C ASN A 122 41.28 4.80 33.66
N SER A 123 40.46 4.94 34.71
CA SER A 123 39.11 4.38 34.72
C SER A 123 38.21 4.99 33.65
N GLN A 124 38.29 6.30 33.42
CA GLN A 124 37.57 6.96 32.33
C GLN A 124 38.02 6.46 30.95
N LEU A 125 39.34 6.25 30.76
CA LEU A 125 39.89 5.70 29.52
C LEU A 125 39.38 4.28 29.24
N GLU A 126 39.39 3.41 30.25
CA GLU A 126 38.86 2.04 30.13
C GLU A 126 37.36 2.04 29.77
N ALA A 127 36.57 2.91 30.39
CA ALA A 127 35.15 3.06 30.06
C ALA A 127 34.95 3.49 28.59
N LYS A 128 35.76 4.44 28.10
CA LYS A 128 35.71 4.89 26.71
C LYS A 128 36.15 3.81 25.72
N ILE A 129 37.14 2.99 26.07
CA ILE A 129 37.54 1.83 25.25
C ILE A 129 36.39 0.84 25.13
N SER A 130 35.66 0.56 26.22
CA SER A 130 34.47 -0.30 26.18
C SER A 130 33.37 0.27 25.28
N GLU A 131 33.08 1.57 25.40
CA GLU A 131 32.08 2.25 24.56
C GLU A 131 32.42 2.17 23.06
N ILE A 132 33.71 2.35 22.71
CA ILE A 132 34.18 2.18 21.32
C ILE A 132 33.96 0.76 20.84
N SER A 133 34.31 -0.25 21.65
CA SER A 133 34.10 -1.66 21.29
C SER A 133 32.62 -1.98 21.03
N ASP A 134 31.70 -1.44 21.84
CA ASP A 134 30.26 -1.63 21.65
C ASP A 134 29.77 -0.97 20.36
N ILE A 135 30.26 0.24 20.04
CA ILE A 135 29.93 0.95 18.80
C ILE A 135 30.44 0.18 17.58
N GLU A 136 31.66 -0.36 17.63
CA GLU A 136 32.23 -1.17 16.55
C GLU A 136 31.41 -2.44 16.30
N ALA A 137 30.93 -3.11 17.35
CA ALA A 137 30.04 -4.26 17.24
C ALA A 137 28.71 -3.88 16.56
N GLN A 138 28.07 -2.79 17.00
CA GLN A 138 26.84 -2.29 16.37
C GLN A 138 27.04 -1.90 14.91
N MET A 139 28.19 -1.33 14.56
CA MET A 139 28.52 -0.98 13.18
C MET A 139 28.62 -2.22 12.29
N ASN A 140 29.23 -3.29 12.79
CA ASN A 140 29.32 -4.57 12.06
C ASN A 140 27.93 -5.20 11.88
N ASP A 141 27.11 -5.26 12.93
CA ASP A 141 25.73 -5.76 12.85
C ASP A 141 24.90 -5.00 11.81
N ASN A 142 25.03 -3.67 11.78
CA ASN A 142 24.33 -2.84 10.80
C ASN A 142 24.83 -3.07 9.38
N LYS A 143 26.13 -3.30 9.19
CA LYS A 143 26.71 -3.63 7.90
C LYS A 143 26.21 -4.98 7.37
N GLU A 144 26.07 -5.97 8.23
CA GLU A 144 25.49 -7.27 7.87
C GLU A 144 24.01 -7.14 7.48
N LYS A 145 23.23 -6.38 8.26
CA LYS A 145 21.81 -6.08 7.93
C LYS A 145 21.67 -5.36 6.60
N MET A 146 22.56 -4.40 6.30
CA MET A 146 22.58 -3.73 5.01
C MET A 146 22.83 -4.71 3.86
N ALA A 147 23.84 -5.59 3.99
CA ALA A 147 24.13 -6.59 2.96
C ALA A 147 22.95 -7.56 2.75
N GLU A 148 22.24 -7.94 3.82
CA GLU A 148 21.03 -8.76 3.72
C GLU A 148 19.89 -8.03 2.99
N LEU A 149 19.68 -6.75 3.29
CA LEU A 149 18.68 -5.93 2.62
C LEU A 149 19.01 -5.72 1.13
N GLU A 150 20.27 -5.48 0.79
CA GLU A 150 20.72 -5.40 -0.60
C GLU A 150 20.46 -6.71 -1.36
N LYS A 151 20.72 -7.86 -0.74
CA LYS A 151 20.38 -9.16 -1.33
C LYS A 151 18.88 -9.30 -1.58
N LYS A 152 18.04 -8.96 -0.60
CA LYS A 152 16.57 -9.02 -0.74
C LYS A 152 16.06 -8.07 -1.82
N LEU A 153 16.68 -6.89 -1.96
CA LEU A 153 16.35 -5.94 -3.02
C LEU A 153 16.63 -6.55 -4.40
N ASN A 154 17.82 -7.11 -4.60
CA ASN A 154 18.18 -7.79 -5.84
C ASN A 154 17.26 -8.98 -6.17
N GLU A 155 16.86 -9.76 -5.17
CA GLU A 155 15.88 -10.83 -5.34
C GLU A 155 14.53 -10.30 -5.82
N LYS A 156 14.07 -9.17 -5.27
CA LYS A 156 12.81 -8.52 -5.67
C LYS A 156 12.89 -7.88 -7.06
N ASP A 157 14.03 -7.32 -7.43
CA ASP A 157 14.24 -6.78 -8.78
C ASP A 157 14.19 -7.89 -9.84
N LEU A 158 14.79 -9.06 -9.57
CA LEU A 158 14.67 -10.24 -10.43
C LEU A 158 13.23 -10.75 -10.54
N GLU A 159 12.49 -10.74 -9.42
CA GLU A 159 11.07 -11.13 -9.42
C GLU A 159 10.24 -10.17 -10.29
N LEU A 160 10.49 -8.86 -10.19
CA LEU A 160 9.84 -7.85 -11.03
C LEU A 160 10.17 -8.01 -12.51
N GLU A 161 11.43 -8.31 -12.85
CA GLU A 161 11.84 -8.57 -14.23
C GLU A 161 11.13 -9.79 -14.82
N ASN A 162 11.02 -10.88 -14.03
CA ASN A 162 10.29 -12.07 -14.45
C ASN A 162 8.80 -11.77 -14.66
N ILE A 163 8.15 -11.06 -13.73
CA ILE A 163 6.74 -10.66 -13.86
C ILE A 163 6.53 -9.79 -15.10
N ALA A 164 7.44 -8.86 -15.39
CA ALA A 164 7.38 -8.02 -16.58
C ALA A 164 7.49 -8.86 -17.87
N ARG A 165 8.34 -9.90 -17.87
CA ARG A 165 8.46 -10.84 -18.98
C ARG A 165 7.18 -11.64 -19.19
N ASP A 166 6.62 -12.20 -18.11
CA ASP A 166 5.39 -12.98 -18.16
C ASP A 166 4.21 -12.13 -18.64
N LYS A 167 4.14 -10.86 -18.20
CA LYS A 167 3.15 -9.90 -18.68
C LYS A 167 3.24 -9.70 -20.19
N ASN A 168 4.45 -9.47 -20.73
CA ASN A 168 4.64 -9.31 -22.17
C ASN A 168 4.24 -10.57 -22.95
N GLU A 169 4.50 -11.77 -22.41
CA GLU A 169 4.08 -13.02 -23.04
C GLU A 169 2.55 -13.15 -23.08
N VAL A 170 1.87 -12.77 -21.99
CA VAL A 170 0.40 -12.73 -21.94
C VAL A 170 -0.16 -11.71 -22.93
N ASP A 171 0.42 -10.50 -22.99
CA ASP A 171 -0.01 -9.46 -23.93
C ASP A 171 0.14 -9.92 -25.40
N GLN A 172 1.22 -10.65 -25.73
CA GLN A 172 1.40 -11.25 -27.05
C GLN A 172 0.33 -12.30 -27.37
N LYS A 173 0.05 -13.22 -26.43
CA LYS A 173 -1.00 -14.23 -26.59
C LYS A 173 -2.38 -13.60 -26.74
N LEU A 174 -2.64 -12.51 -26.02
CA LEU A 174 -3.89 -11.76 -26.09
C LEU A 174 -4.06 -11.15 -27.49
N ASN A 175 -3.05 -10.48 -28.02
CA ASN A 175 -3.07 -9.94 -29.39
C ASN A 175 -3.25 -11.04 -30.44
N GLU A 176 -2.61 -12.21 -30.26
CA GLU A 176 -2.76 -13.34 -31.18
C GLU A 176 -4.18 -13.91 -31.17
N LEU A 177 -4.80 -14.06 -29.99
CA LEU A 177 -6.19 -14.47 -29.86
C LEU A 177 -7.17 -13.44 -30.43
N GLU A 178 -6.91 -12.14 -30.24
CA GLU A 178 -7.71 -11.07 -30.85
C GLU A 178 -7.68 -11.15 -32.39
N ASN A 179 -6.50 -11.34 -32.98
CA ASN A 179 -6.36 -11.54 -34.43
C ASN A 179 -7.09 -12.80 -34.91
N GLN A 180 -7.00 -13.92 -34.17
CA GLN A 180 -7.73 -15.14 -34.50
C GLN A 180 -9.25 -14.93 -34.47
N ILE A 181 -9.76 -14.17 -33.49
CA ILE A 181 -11.18 -13.81 -33.42
C ILE A 181 -11.60 -12.97 -34.64
N GLU A 182 -10.76 -12.02 -35.06
CA GLU A 182 -11.05 -11.19 -36.24
C GLU A 182 -11.10 -12.03 -37.53
N ILE A 183 -10.13 -12.93 -37.73
CA ILE A 183 -10.12 -13.88 -38.85
C ILE A 183 -11.37 -14.75 -38.84
N LEU A 184 -11.69 -15.38 -37.70
CA LEU A 184 -12.88 -16.25 -37.58
C LEU A 184 -14.19 -15.49 -37.83
N LYS A 185 -14.27 -14.21 -37.47
CA LYS A 185 -15.43 -13.37 -37.79
C LYS A 185 -15.54 -13.14 -39.30
N ALA A 186 -14.45 -12.81 -39.98
CA ALA A 186 -14.41 -12.62 -41.42
C ALA A 186 -14.78 -13.92 -42.17
N GLU A 187 -14.19 -15.05 -41.78
CA GLU A 187 -14.53 -16.37 -42.35
C GLU A 187 -16.01 -16.72 -42.15
N LYS A 188 -16.57 -16.42 -40.97
CA LYS A 188 -17.99 -16.62 -40.71
C LYS A 188 -18.87 -15.77 -41.62
N GLU A 189 -18.48 -14.51 -41.87
CA GLU A 189 -19.21 -13.60 -42.75
C GLU A 189 -19.13 -14.07 -44.21
N GLU A 190 -17.95 -14.48 -44.69
CA GLU A 190 -17.76 -15.05 -46.03
C GLU A 190 -18.60 -16.32 -46.24
N VAL A 191 -18.62 -17.24 -45.25
CA VAL A 191 -19.44 -18.45 -45.31
C VAL A 191 -20.93 -18.10 -45.36
N ALA A 192 -21.36 -17.10 -44.59
CA ALA A 192 -22.75 -16.64 -44.61
C ALA A 192 -23.12 -16.03 -45.98
N GLU A 193 -22.26 -15.21 -46.57
CA GLU A 193 -22.47 -14.62 -47.91
C GLU A 193 -22.57 -15.71 -48.99
N LYS A 194 -21.62 -16.65 -49.02
CA LYS A 194 -21.66 -17.79 -49.97
C LYS A 194 -22.93 -18.62 -49.83
N ALA A 195 -23.39 -18.85 -48.60
CA ALA A 195 -24.63 -19.58 -48.36
C ALA A 195 -25.86 -18.82 -48.87
N VAL A 196 -25.91 -17.50 -48.69
CA VAL A 196 -26.97 -16.63 -49.22
C VAL A 196 -26.94 -16.62 -50.75
N GLU A 197 -25.76 -16.46 -51.35
CA GLU A 197 -25.60 -16.47 -52.81
C GLU A 197 -26.03 -17.81 -53.42
N ALA A 198 -25.61 -18.94 -52.82
CA ALA A 198 -26.03 -20.26 -53.26
C ALA A 198 -27.56 -20.42 -53.20
N LYS A 199 -28.20 -19.96 -52.12
CA LYS A 199 -29.67 -20.01 -51.99
C LYS A 199 -30.37 -19.08 -52.97
N ASN A 200 -29.81 -17.91 -53.27
CA ASN A 200 -30.36 -17.02 -54.28
C ASN A 200 -30.28 -17.64 -55.68
N ASN A 201 -29.16 -18.29 -56.03
CA ASN A 201 -29.02 -19.01 -57.29
C ASN A 201 -30.04 -20.15 -57.42
N GLU A 202 -30.27 -20.92 -56.34
CA GLU A 202 -31.30 -21.96 -56.29
C GLU A 202 -32.71 -21.36 -56.48
N ILE A 203 -33.00 -20.22 -55.85
CA ILE A 203 -34.26 -19.48 -56.06
C ILE A 203 -34.40 -19.00 -57.51
N GLU A 204 -33.32 -18.51 -58.13
CA GLU A 204 -33.29 -18.07 -59.54
C GLU A 204 -33.60 -19.24 -60.49
N GLN A 205 -32.98 -20.40 -60.26
CA GLN A 205 -33.24 -21.62 -61.01
C GLN A 205 -34.70 -22.07 -60.88
N LEU A 206 -35.21 -22.14 -59.66
CA LEU A 206 -36.61 -22.49 -59.40
C LEU A 206 -37.58 -21.48 -60.04
N LYS A 207 -37.27 -20.18 -60.05
CA LYS A 207 -38.06 -19.18 -60.76
C LYS A 207 -38.10 -19.43 -62.26
N ASN A 208 -36.95 -19.77 -62.86
CA ASN A 208 -36.86 -20.06 -64.29
C ASN A 208 -37.64 -21.33 -64.65
N GLU A 209 -37.55 -22.38 -63.84
CA GLU A 209 -38.35 -23.60 -63.98
C GLU A 209 -39.86 -23.30 -63.89
N ILE A 210 -40.28 -22.51 -62.88
CA ILE A 210 -41.67 -22.06 -62.75
C ILE A 210 -42.13 -21.31 -64.00
N ASN A 211 -41.30 -20.44 -64.57
CA ASN A 211 -41.64 -19.70 -65.79
C ASN A 211 -41.74 -20.61 -67.02
N GLN A 212 -40.82 -21.56 -67.19
CA GLN A 212 -40.89 -22.56 -68.27
C GLN A 212 -42.16 -23.41 -68.14
N ILE A 213 -42.49 -23.88 -66.94
CA ILE A 213 -43.72 -24.65 -66.70
C ILE A 213 -44.95 -23.79 -67.03
N LYS A 214 -44.97 -22.51 -66.63
CA LYS A 214 -46.07 -21.59 -66.98
C LYS A 214 -46.23 -21.41 -68.49
N GLU A 215 -45.13 -21.24 -69.22
CA GLU A 215 -45.13 -21.07 -70.67
C GLU A 215 -45.57 -22.36 -71.37
N ASN A 216 -45.07 -23.51 -70.95
CA ASN A 216 -45.50 -24.82 -71.43
C ASN A 216 -47.00 -25.05 -71.20
N HIS A 217 -47.50 -24.80 -69.98
CA HIS A 217 -48.93 -24.88 -69.69
C HIS A 217 -49.75 -23.89 -70.53
N ALA A 218 -49.27 -22.66 -70.76
CA ALA A 218 -49.97 -21.70 -71.62
C ALA A 218 -50.06 -22.21 -73.07
N ASN A 219 -48.98 -22.81 -73.58
CA ASN A 219 -48.94 -23.42 -74.91
C ASN A 219 -49.88 -24.63 -74.99
N GLU A 220 -49.87 -25.52 -74.00
CA GLU A 220 -50.79 -26.66 -73.91
C GLU A 220 -52.26 -26.20 -73.84
N ILE A 221 -52.58 -25.19 -73.03
CA ILE A 221 -53.92 -24.59 -72.97
C ILE A 221 -54.34 -24.04 -74.33
N ASN A 222 -53.43 -23.39 -75.06
CA ASN A 222 -53.72 -22.87 -76.40
C ASN A 222 -53.93 -24.01 -77.42
N GLN A 223 -53.11 -25.06 -77.38
CA GLN A 223 -53.29 -26.25 -78.22
C GLN A 223 -54.62 -26.96 -77.92
N LEU A 224 -54.98 -27.10 -76.65
CA LEU A 224 -56.27 -27.63 -76.22
C LEU A 224 -57.43 -26.77 -76.72
N LYS A 225 -57.32 -25.44 -76.61
CA LYS A 225 -58.32 -24.51 -77.15
C LYS A 225 -58.47 -24.65 -78.67
N GLU A 226 -57.38 -24.73 -79.42
CA GLU A 226 -57.42 -24.91 -80.88
C GLU A 226 -58.01 -26.27 -81.25
N SER A 227 -57.66 -27.33 -80.54
CA SER A 227 -58.26 -28.66 -80.71
C SER A 227 -59.77 -28.63 -80.45
N GLN A 228 -60.21 -28.03 -79.34
CA GLN A 228 -61.63 -27.85 -79.03
C GLN A 228 -62.34 -26.99 -80.08
N GLN A 229 -61.71 -25.92 -80.57
CA GLN A 229 -62.26 -25.07 -81.62
C GLN A 229 -62.44 -25.86 -82.93
N ASN A 230 -61.48 -26.70 -83.30
CA ASN A 230 -61.57 -27.58 -84.47
C ASN A 230 -62.64 -28.65 -84.31
N GLU A 231 -62.80 -29.21 -83.12
CA GLU A 231 -63.85 -30.18 -82.79
C GLU A 231 -65.24 -29.54 -82.85
N ILE A 232 -65.39 -28.32 -82.32
CA ILE A 232 -66.62 -27.52 -82.45
C ILE A 232 -66.93 -27.22 -83.92
N SER A 233 -65.92 -26.92 -84.74
CA SER A 233 -66.10 -26.70 -86.19
C SER A 233 -66.56 -27.97 -86.90
N LYS A 234 -65.98 -29.13 -86.60
CA LYS A 234 -66.43 -30.42 -87.14
C LYS A 234 -67.84 -30.78 -86.71
N ILE A 235 -68.18 -30.58 -85.45
CA ILE A 235 -69.54 -30.79 -84.93
C ILE A 235 -70.50 -29.82 -85.62
N LYS A 236 -70.12 -28.55 -85.84
CA LYS A 236 -70.93 -27.61 -86.61
C LYS A 236 -71.14 -28.08 -88.04
N GLU A 237 -70.10 -28.51 -88.74
CA GLU A 237 -70.20 -29.04 -90.10
C GLU A 237 -71.08 -30.30 -90.17
N GLU A 238 -70.98 -31.22 -89.20
CA GLU A 238 -71.87 -32.38 -89.07
C GLU A 238 -73.31 -32.00 -88.74
N HIS A 239 -73.52 -30.98 -87.91
CA HIS A 239 -74.84 -30.44 -87.62
C HIS A 239 -75.43 -29.77 -88.88
N ASP A 240 -74.65 -28.99 -89.61
CA ASP A 240 -75.08 -28.34 -90.85
C ASP A 240 -75.40 -29.39 -91.94
N SER A 241 -74.62 -30.48 -92.03
CA SER A 241 -74.94 -31.58 -92.94
C SER A 241 -76.22 -32.32 -92.52
N LYS A 242 -76.41 -32.60 -91.23
CA LYS A 242 -77.66 -33.19 -90.72
C LYS A 242 -78.87 -32.28 -90.88
N ILE A 243 -78.70 -30.97 -90.74
CA ILE A 243 -79.75 -29.98 -91.02
C ILE A 243 -80.12 -30.07 -92.51
N LYS A 244 -79.12 -30.12 -93.40
CA LYS A 244 -79.34 -30.23 -94.84
C LYS A 244 -79.99 -31.55 -95.27
N ASP A 245 -79.62 -32.65 -94.61
CA ASP A 245 -80.26 -33.97 -94.81
C ASP A 245 -81.70 -33.98 -94.27
N LEU A 246 -81.97 -33.31 -93.14
CA LEU A 246 -83.33 -33.11 -92.63
C LEU A 246 -84.16 -32.23 -93.56
N GLU A 247 -83.59 -31.15 -94.10
CA GLU A 247 -84.25 -30.28 -95.09
C GLU A 247 -84.59 -31.05 -96.37
N SER A 248 -83.67 -31.90 -96.86
CA SER A 248 -83.91 -32.77 -98.01
C SER A 248 -84.97 -33.84 -97.72
N ALA A 249 -84.97 -34.42 -96.52
CA ALA A 249 -86.01 -35.37 -96.09
C ALA A 249 -87.38 -34.68 -95.90
N HIS A 250 -87.39 -33.41 -95.48
CA HIS A 250 -88.61 -32.60 -95.44
C HIS A 250 -89.10 -32.28 -96.86
N GLU A 251 -88.22 -31.94 -97.80
CA GLU A 251 -88.58 -31.76 -99.23
C GLU A 251 -89.11 -33.05 -99.87
N GLU A 252 -88.50 -34.20 -99.60
CA GLU A 252 -88.99 -35.51 -100.06
C GLU A 252 -90.35 -35.87 -99.44
N LYS A 253 -90.57 -35.56 -98.16
CA LYS A 253 -91.83 -35.83 -97.48
C LYS A 253 -92.95 -34.86 -97.88
N ILE A 254 -92.61 -33.63 -98.24
CA ILE A 254 -93.50 -32.67 -98.91
C ILE A 254 -93.88 -33.21 -100.29
N ALA A 255 -92.92 -33.73 -101.07
CA ALA A 255 -93.18 -34.34 -102.38
C ALA A 255 -94.03 -35.62 -102.29
N GLU A 256 -93.87 -36.44 -101.22
CA GLU A 256 -94.73 -37.60 -100.96
C GLU A 256 -96.15 -37.20 -100.56
N LEU A 257 -96.31 -36.14 -99.76
CA LEU A 257 -97.62 -35.58 -99.41
C LEU A 257 -98.32 -34.96 -100.64
N ASP A 258 -97.58 -34.27 -101.51
CA ASP A 258 -98.12 -33.71 -102.77
C ASP A 258 -98.58 -34.82 -103.74
N LYS A 259 -97.88 -35.95 -103.78
CA LYS A 259 -98.24 -37.11 -104.60
C LYS A 259 -99.43 -37.92 -104.04
N THR A 260 -99.66 -37.86 -102.73
CA THR A 260 -100.83 -38.48 -102.08
C THR A 260 -102.09 -37.61 -102.21
N ILE A 261 -101.93 -36.31 -102.48
CA ILE A 261 -103.02 -35.35 -102.77
C ILE A 261 -103.55 -35.51 -104.21
N GLU A 262 -102.78 -36.09 -105.13
CA GLU A 262 -103.14 -36.24 -106.54
C GLU A 262 -104.07 -37.46 -106.84
N ASP A 263 -104.11 -38.46 -105.96
CA ASP A 263 -104.85 -39.73 -106.15
C ASP A 263 -106.25 -39.76 -105.48
N MET A 264 -106.90 -38.61 -105.25
CA MET A 264 -108.25 -38.54 -104.65
C MET A 264 -109.28 -37.76 -105.50
N THR A 265 -110.50 -38.32 -105.59
CA THR A 265 -111.61 -37.85 -106.44
C THR A 265 -112.52 -36.80 -105.77
N PRO A 266 -113.26 -35.99 -106.57
CA PRO A 266 -113.77 -34.67 -106.17
C PRO A 266 -115.14 -34.70 -105.48
N LYS A 267 -115.23 -35.21 -104.24
CA LYS A 267 -116.47 -35.03 -103.45
C LYS A 267 -116.36 -34.84 -101.94
N GLU A 268 -115.21 -34.50 -101.37
CA GLU A 268 -115.12 -34.12 -99.96
C GLU A 268 -113.93 -33.16 -99.71
N ARG A 269 -114.11 -31.90 -100.14
CA ARG A 269 -113.35 -30.73 -99.65
C ARG A 269 -114.27 -29.87 -98.78
N VAL A 270 -114.38 -30.17 -97.49
CA VAL A 270 -114.79 -29.19 -96.45
C VAL A 270 -114.24 -29.66 -95.10
N ALA A 271 -113.17 -29.00 -94.62
CA ALA A 271 -112.94 -28.61 -93.22
C ALA A 271 -111.44 -28.26 -93.05
N VAL A 272 -111.22 -26.97 -92.85
CA VAL A 272 -109.94 -26.29 -92.74
C VAL A 272 -109.60 -26.15 -91.24
N THR A 273 -108.29 -26.27 -90.94
CA THR A 273 -107.56 -25.67 -89.80
C THR A 273 -107.92 -26.05 -88.35
N ASP A 274 -106.92 -26.47 -87.55
CA ASP A 274 -106.24 -25.56 -86.60
C ASP A 274 -105.26 -26.26 -85.62
N LYS A 275 -104.21 -25.51 -85.25
CA LYS A 275 -103.23 -25.68 -84.13
C LYS A 275 -101.89 -26.35 -84.41
N ALA A 276 -100.93 -25.52 -84.85
CA ALA A 276 -99.52 -25.66 -84.50
C ALA A 276 -98.97 -24.30 -84.03
N THR A 277 -98.87 -24.14 -82.70
CA THR A 277 -98.11 -23.07 -82.04
C THR A 277 -97.75 -23.55 -80.65
N GLU A 278 -96.49 -23.93 -80.43
CA GLU A 278 -95.60 -23.31 -79.43
C GLU A 278 -94.23 -23.98 -79.40
N VAL A 279 -93.19 -23.17 -79.59
CA VAL A 279 -91.78 -23.50 -79.48
C VAL A 279 -91.18 -22.58 -78.41
N ALA A 280 -90.36 -23.17 -77.54
CA ALA A 280 -89.28 -22.59 -76.76
C ALA A 280 -89.59 -21.59 -75.62
N SER A 281 -89.25 -22.02 -74.39
CA SER A 281 -88.46 -21.18 -73.49
C SER A 281 -87.69 -22.05 -72.48
N PHE A 282 -86.36 -21.88 -72.40
CA PHE A 282 -85.62 -21.48 -71.18
C PHE A 282 -84.11 -21.72 -71.32
N VAL A 283 -83.34 -20.64 -71.23
CA VAL A 283 -81.89 -20.63 -70.98
C VAL A 283 -81.60 -19.61 -69.88
N LYS A 284 -80.66 -20.00 -69.00
CA LYS A 284 -79.96 -19.27 -67.91
C LYS A 284 -80.53 -19.36 -66.49
N LYS A 285 -79.64 -19.77 -65.58
CA LYS A 285 -79.65 -19.39 -64.17
C LYS A 285 -78.27 -18.87 -63.77
N ASP A 286 -78.27 -17.68 -63.17
CA ASP A 286 -77.16 -16.98 -62.53
C ASP A 286 -76.66 -17.69 -61.25
N VAL A 287 -75.40 -17.44 -60.87
CA VAL A 287 -74.88 -17.67 -59.52
C VAL A 287 -74.49 -16.32 -58.90
N GLY A 288 -75.02 -16.06 -57.71
CA GLY A 288 -75.04 -14.77 -57.03
C GLY A 288 -73.77 -14.35 -56.29
N LYS A 289 -73.73 -13.06 -55.94
CA LYS A 289 -72.70 -12.37 -55.14
C LYS A 289 -72.89 -12.62 -53.63
N ILE A 290 -71.79 -12.78 -52.90
CA ILE A 290 -71.75 -12.92 -51.42
C ILE A 290 -71.96 -11.54 -50.75
N PRO A 291 -72.76 -11.43 -49.67
CA PRO A 291 -72.98 -10.16 -48.95
C PRO A 291 -71.77 -9.73 -48.10
N LYS A 292 -71.48 -8.42 -48.06
CA LYS A 292 -70.41 -7.83 -47.23
C LYS A 292 -70.78 -7.89 -45.74
N LEU A 293 -69.92 -8.46 -44.90
CA LEU A 293 -70.11 -8.59 -43.45
C LEU A 293 -68.94 -7.92 -42.70
N PHE A 294 -69.26 -6.98 -41.80
CA PHE A 294 -68.30 -6.26 -40.96
C PHE A 294 -68.60 -6.51 -39.47
N LEU A 295 -67.57 -6.82 -38.69
CA LEU A 295 -67.69 -7.10 -37.26
C LEU A 295 -66.68 -6.25 -36.47
N LEU A 296 -67.11 -5.61 -35.38
CA LEU A 296 -66.27 -4.80 -34.50
C LEU A 296 -66.06 -5.53 -33.16
N TYR A 297 -64.82 -5.54 -32.66
CA TYR A 297 -64.50 -6.15 -31.38
C TYR A 297 -64.90 -5.25 -30.20
N SER A 298 -65.70 -5.77 -29.27
CA SER A 298 -66.19 -5.03 -28.10
C SER A 298 -65.31 -5.17 -26.85
N GLY A 299 -64.16 -5.84 -26.95
CA GLY A 299 -63.30 -6.21 -25.83
C GLY A 299 -63.52 -7.63 -25.30
N LYS A 300 -64.64 -8.27 -25.68
CA LYS A 300 -64.92 -9.69 -25.36
C LYS A 300 -65.27 -10.51 -26.60
N GLU A 301 -66.11 -9.96 -27.49
CA GLU A 301 -66.61 -10.66 -28.68
C GLU A 301 -66.70 -9.73 -29.90
N PHE A 302 -66.93 -10.33 -31.07
CA PHE A 302 -67.17 -9.59 -32.31
C PHE A 302 -68.66 -9.36 -32.50
N VAL A 303 -69.05 -8.10 -32.69
CA VAL A 303 -70.45 -7.71 -32.88
C VAL A 303 -70.62 -7.18 -34.31
N ARG A 304 -71.69 -7.63 -34.99
CA ARG A 304 -72.00 -7.22 -36.36
C ARG A 304 -72.31 -5.72 -36.44
N GLN A 305 -71.71 -5.07 -37.43
CA GLN A 305 -71.95 -3.66 -37.77
C GLN A 305 -72.55 -3.58 -39.17
N GLU A 306 -73.54 -2.71 -39.36
CA GLU A 306 -74.17 -2.49 -40.67
C GLU A 306 -73.32 -1.61 -41.60
N LYS A 307 -72.46 -0.77 -41.02
CA LYS A 307 -71.54 0.13 -41.72
C LYS A 307 -70.10 -0.21 -41.37
N VAL A 308 -69.16 0.12 -42.26
CA VAL A 308 -67.73 -0.11 -42.06
C VAL A 308 -67.26 0.69 -40.83
N PRO A 309 -66.77 0.04 -39.75
CA PRO A 309 -66.27 0.76 -38.59
C PRO A 309 -65.00 1.54 -38.97
N GLN A 310 -64.90 2.80 -38.55
CA GLN A 310 -63.75 3.66 -38.88
C GLN A 310 -62.60 3.57 -37.84
N SER A 311 -62.84 2.98 -36.68
CA SER A 311 -61.86 2.82 -35.59
C SER A 311 -62.11 1.55 -34.78
N GLY A 312 -61.08 1.06 -34.09
CA GLY A 312 -61.09 -0.18 -33.31
C GLY A 312 -60.63 -1.41 -34.09
N ILE A 313 -60.78 -2.60 -33.48
CA ILE A 313 -60.39 -3.89 -34.07
C ILE A 313 -61.57 -4.46 -34.88
N VAL A 314 -61.40 -4.59 -36.19
CA VAL A 314 -62.45 -4.94 -37.16
C VAL A 314 -62.13 -6.24 -37.88
N LEU A 315 -63.13 -7.11 -38.02
CA LEU A 315 -63.07 -8.37 -38.76
C LEU A 315 -64.11 -8.35 -39.89
N ALA A 316 -63.67 -8.52 -41.14
CA ALA A 316 -64.54 -8.45 -42.31
C ALA A 316 -64.26 -9.57 -43.33
N ILE A 317 -65.27 -9.95 -44.12
CA ILE A 317 -65.09 -10.88 -45.24
C ILE A 317 -64.66 -10.10 -46.49
N SER A 318 -63.59 -10.54 -47.15
CA SER A 318 -63.16 -9.96 -48.42
C SER A 318 -64.22 -10.22 -49.51
N PRO A 319 -64.71 -9.22 -50.25
CA PRO A 319 -65.76 -9.41 -51.27
C PRO A 319 -65.38 -10.34 -52.43
N ASN A 320 -64.07 -10.53 -52.66
CA ASN A 320 -63.54 -11.22 -53.83
C ASN A 320 -62.73 -12.48 -53.48
N GLU A 321 -62.50 -12.73 -52.19
CA GLU A 321 -61.72 -13.86 -51.71
C GLU A 321 -62.42 -14.45 -50.48
N SER A 322 -62.51 -15.78 -50.39
CA SER A 322 -63.07 -16.50 -49.24
C SER A 322 -62.16 -16.41 -48.00
N LYS A 323 -61.90 -15.19 -47.54
CA LYS A 323 -60.97 -14.84 -46.46
C LYS A 323 -61.60 -13.86 -45.47
N TRP A 324 -61.24 -14.06 -44.20
CA TRP A 324 -61.47 -13.09 -43.14
C TRP A 324 -60.27 -12.17 -43.03
N VAL A 325 -60.51 -10.86 -42.97
CA VAL A 325 -59.46 -9.85 -42.80
C VAL A 325 -59.66 -9.18 -41.45
N LEU A 326 -58.68 -9.35 -40.55
CA LEU A 326 -58.62 -8.68 -39.25
C LEU A 326 -57.70 -7.47 -39.33
N THR A 327 -58.25 -6.28 -39.05
CA THR A 327 -57.53 -5.00 -39.00
C THR A 327 -57.75 -4.32 -37.66
N TRP A 328 -56.85 -3.44 -37.27
CA TRP A 328 -57.00 -2.60 -36.08
C TRP A 328 -56.29 -1.27 -36.28
N ASP A 329 -56.68 -0.27 -35.50
CA ASP A 329 -56.02 1.03 -35.47
C ASP A 329 -54.87 1.09 -34.44
N GLU A 330 -54.12 2.19 -34.45
CA GLU A 330 -53.00 2.41 -33.53
C GLU A 330 -53.43 2.51 -32.06
N THR A 331 -54.70 2.85 -31.80
CA THR A 331 -55.23 3.02 -30.44
C THR A 331 -55.52 1.70 -29.72
N SER A 332 -55.58 0.60 -30.46
CA SER A 332 -55.90 -0.73 -29.94
C SER A 332 -54.73 -1.31 -29.13
N THR A 333 -54.94 -1.78 -27.89
CA THR A 333 -53.86 -2.32 -27.05
C THR A 333 -53.39 -3.70 -27.55
N PHE A 334 -52.14 -4.10 -27.24
CA PHE A 334 -51.61 -5.42 -27.61
C PHE A 334 -52.45 -6.59 -27.04
N ILE A 335 -52.97 -6.42 -25.82
CA ILE A 335 -53.81 -7.42 -25.15
C ILE A 335 -55.14 -7.57 -25.90
N ASP A 336 -55.78 -6.47 -26.27
CA ASP A 336 -57.03 -6.50 -27.04
C ASP A 336 -56.81 -7.08 -28.45
N ARG A 337 -55.69 -6.73 -29.10
CA ARG A 337 -55.31 -7.32 -30.41
C ARG A 337 -55.16 -8.84 -30.32
N LYS A 338 -54.47 -9.34 -29.30
CA LYS A 338 -54.28 -10.80 -29.11
C LYS A 338 -55.56 -11.51 -28.72
N SER A 339 -56.40 -10.89 -27.90
CA SER A 339 -57.71 -11.41 -27.52
C SER A 339 -58.65 -11.49 -28.74
N ALA A 340 -58.72 -10.41 -29.52
CA ALA A 340 -59.49 -10.34 -30.77
C ALA A 340 -58.98 -11.35 -31.81
N GLU A 341 -57.66 -11.51 -31.96
CA GLU A 341 -57.07 -12.51 -32.87
C GLU A 341 -57.54 -13.93 -32.52
N ARG A 342 -57.54 -14.30 -31.22
CA ARG A 342 -58.03 -15.61 -30.77
C ARG A 342 -59.50 -15.82 -31.12
N THR A 343 -60.34 -14.82 -30.86
CA THR A 343 -61.77 -14.90 -31.18
C THR A 343 -62.01 -14.94 -32.70
N ALA A 344 -61.24 -14.17 -33.48
CA ALA A 344 -61.30 -14.16 -34.94
C ALA A 344 -60.89 -15.52 -35.54
N ARG A 345 -59.87 -16.20 -34.98
CA ARG A 345 -59.50 -17.56 -35.40
C ARG A 345 -60.60 -18.58 -35.14
N SER A 346 -61.31 -18.45 -34.01
CA SER A 346 -62.48 -19.29 -33.70
C SER A 346 -63.62 -19.06 -34.71
N ILE A 347 -63.88 -17.80 -35.07
CA ILE A 347 -64.88 -17.42 -36.09
C ILE A 347 -64.47 -17.92 -37.48
N ALA A 348 -63.21 -17.78 -37.88
CA ALA A 348 -62.72 -18.28 -39.16
C ALA A 348 -62.92 -19.81 -39.30
N LYS A 349 -62.73 -20.56 -38.21
CA LYS A 349 -62.94 -22.00 -38.19
C LYS A 349 -64.42 -22.41 -38.19
N SER A 350 -65.26 -21.73 -37.42
CA SER A 350 -66.65 -22.14 -37.16
C SER A 350 -67.71 -21.33 -37.91
N GLY A 351 -67.32 -20.24 -38.57
CA GLY A 351 -68.21 -19.24 -39.16
C GLY A 351 -68.87 -18.32 -38.12
N PHE A 352 -69.18 -17.10 -38.54
CA PHE A 352 -69.92 -16.14 -37.72
C PHE A 352 -71.43 -16.37 -37.84
N PRO A 353 -72.17 -16.52 -36.73
CA PRO A 353 -73.60 -16.75 -36.78
C PRO A 353 -74.35 -15.49 -37.23
N VAL A 354 -75.17 -15.60 -38.28
CA VAL A 354 -76.09 -14.56 -38.73
C VAL A 354 -77.46 -15.21 -38.98
N GLY A 355 -78.39 -15.05 -38.03
CA GLY A 355 -79.66 -15.79 -38.07
C GLY A 355 -79.46 -17.28 -37.85
N SER A 356 -80.02 -18.12 -38.74
CA SER A 356 -79.87 -19.58 -38.71
C SER A 356 -78.64 -20.12 -39.45
N ALA A 357 -77.90 -19.26 -40.15
CA ALA A 357 -76.74 -19.65 -40.96
C ALA A 357 -75.42 -19.12 -40.34
N ARG A 358 -74.31 -19.81 -40.63
CA ARG A 358 -72.96 -19.37 -40.24
C ARG A 358 -72.20 -18.95 -41.49
N PHE A 359 -71.70 -17.72 -41.50
CA PHE A 359 -71.00 -17.14 -42.65
C PHE A 359 -69.49 -17.21 -42.48
N GLY A 360 -68.76 -17.47 -43.57
CA GLY A 360 -67.30 -17.49 -43.58
C GLY A 360 -66.66 -18.64 -42.79
N SER A 361 -67.35 -19.78 -42.64
CA SER A 361 -66.75 -20.97 -42.02
C SER A 361 -65.68 -21.56 -42.94
N GLY A 362 -64.50 -21.83 -42.41
CA GLY A 362 -63.36 -22.38 -43.16
C GLY A 362 -62.60 -21.35 -43.99
N PHE A 363 -62.93 -20.06 -43.88
CA PHE A 363 -62.21 -18.99 -44.58
C PHE A 363 -60.87 -18.72 -43.89
N GLU A 364 -59.83 -18.47 -44.67
CA GLU A 364 -58.50 -18.18 -44.11
C GLU A 364 -58.50 -16.82 -43.42
N LEU A 365 -57.92 -16.74 -42.23
CA LEU A 365 -57.81 -15.49 -41.48
C LEU A 365 -56.50 -14.78 -41.83
N GLU A 366 -56.61 -13.68 -42.56
CA GLU A 366 -55.54 -12.75 -42.84
C GLU A 366 -55.50 -11.63 -41.79
N ILE A 367 -54.34 -11.39 -41.20
CA ILE A 367 -54.14 -10.37 -40.17
C ILE A 367 -53.31 -9.24 -40.77
N ARG A 368 -53.90 -8.04 -40.84
CA ARG A 368 -53.26 -6.86 -41.43
C ARG A 368 -53.07 -5.78 -40.34
N GLY A 369 -51.90 -5.80 -39.71
CA GLY A 369 -51.47 -4.81 -38.72
C GLY A 369 -50.07 -5.12 -38.18
N GLU A 370 -49.30 -4.09 -37.80
CA GLU A 370 -47.88 -4.19 -37.44
C GLU A 370 -47.59 -5.23 -36.35
N LYS A 371 -46.65 -6.14 -36.64
CA LYS A 371 -46.10 -7.13 -35.69
C LYS A 371 -45.05 -6.49 -34.77
N LYS A 372 -45.38 -5.40 -34.09
CA LYS A 372 -44.53 -4.90 -33.00
C LYS A 372 -45.01 -5.48 -31.67
N VAL A 373 -44.21 -6.40 -31.13
CA VAL A 373 -44.33 -6.83 -29.73
C VAL A 373 -43.93 -5.63 -28.86
N PRO A 374 -44.76 -5.18 -27.91
CA PRO A 374 -44.39 -4.07 -27.03
C PRO A 374 -43.13 -4.41 -26.22
N ASP A 375 -42.15 -3.49 -26.16
CA ASP A 375 -40.84 -3.68 -25.52
C ASP A 375 -40.89 -4.18 -24.06
N ARG A 376 -41.99 -3.88 -23.36
CA ARG A 376 -42.24 -4.32 -21.98
C ARG A 376 -42.41 -5.84 -21.82
N LEU A 377 -42.60 -6.58 -22.92
CA LEU A 377 -42.70 -8.05 -22.94
C LEU A 377 -41.43 -8.73 -23.48
N LEU A 378 -40.40 -7.98 -23.87
CA LEU A 378 -39.10 -8.49 -24.31
C LEU A 378 -38.06 -8.58 -23.17
N HIS A 379 -38.36 -7.99 -22.02
CA HIS A 379 -37.50 -8.03 -20.84
C HIS A 379 -37.96 -9.16 -19.92
N ALA A 380 -37.15 -10.21 -19.78
CA ALA A 380 -37.35 -11.22 -18.75
C ALA A 380 -37.13 -10.59 -17.38
N GLN A 381 -38.14 -10.66 -16.51
CA GLN A 381 -38.01 -10.41 -15.08
C GLN A 381 -37.14 -11.52 -14.46
N HIS A 382 -35.84 -11.27 -14.32
CA HIS A 382 -34.98 -11.84 -13.28
C HIS A 382 -33.71 -11.00 -13.18
N ASP A 383 -33.86 -9.82 -12.62
CA ASP A 383 -32.79 -9.11 -11.90
C ASP A 383 -33.45 -8.46 -10.68
N TYR A 384 -33.54 -9.24 -9.60
CA TYR A 384 -33.71 -8.80 -8.23
C TYR A 384 -32.91 -9.76 -7.34
#